data_AF-A0A8T4HE39-F1
#
_entry.id   AF-A0A8T4HE39-F1
#
_cell.length_a   1.000
_cell.length_b   1.000
_cell.length_c   1.000
_cell.angle_alpha   90.00
_cell.angle_beta   90.00
_cell.angle_gamma   90.00
#
_symmetry.space_group_name_H-M   'P 1'
#
loop_
_entity.id
_entity.type
_entity.pdbx_description
1 polymer ?
#
loop_
_entity_poly.entity_id
_entity_poly.type
_entity_poly.pdbx_seq_one_letter_code
_entity_poly.pdbx_strand_id
1 'polypeptide(L)' 'MNDAPTITTLFRKSSYSGGDHSECVEVAHTSDNGRAVRDSKDTARGTTYFAPGAWQAFITYLNRSEAP' A
#
# COMPACT_ATOMS: atom_id res chain seq x y z
N MET A 1 8.25 -9.06 -19.79
CA MET A 1 7.31 -8.04 -19.27
C MET A 1 6.80 -8.63 -17.97
N ASN A 2 7.17 -8.05 -16.83
CA ASN A 2 6.88 -8.64 -15.52
C ASN A 2 5.37 -8.60 -15.30
N ASP A 3 4.73 -9.76 -15.30
CA ASP A 3 3.35 -9.87 -14.84
C ASP A 3 3.27 -9.31 -13.41
N ALA A 4 2.26 -8.48 -13.16
CA ALA A 4 2.03 -7.96 -11.82
C ALA A 4 1.73 -9.13 -10.87
N PRO A 5 2.27 -9.12 -9.64
CA PRO A 5 2.05 -10.22 -8.71
C PRO A 5 0.56 -10.28 -8.31
N THR A 6 0.04 -11.49 -8.13
CA THR A 6 -1.37 -11.70 -7.78
C THR A 6 -1.65 -11.13 -6.39
N ILE A 7 -2.74 -10.37 -6.25
CA ILE A 7 -3.22 -9.88 -4.95
C ILE A 7 -3.84 -11.04 -4.17
N THR A 8 -3.38 -11.27 -2.94
CA THR A 8 -3.77 -12.44 -2.11
C THR A 8 -4.68 -12.09 -0.93
N THR A 9 -4.84 -10.80 -0.61
CA THR A 9 -5.75 -10.32 0.44
C THR A 9 -6.72 -9.29 -0.09
N LEU A 10 -7.82 -9.07 0.61
CA LEU A 10 -8.66 -7.89 0.37
C LEU A 10 -7.85 -6.62 0.64
N PHE A 11 -8.17 -5.56 -0.10
CA PHE A 11 -7.65 -4.23 0.18
C PHE A 11 -8.13 -3.77 1.54
N ARG A 12 -7.17 -3.42 2.40
CA ARG A 12 -7.43 -2.83 3.71
C ARG A 12 -7.20 -1.33 3.65
N LYS A 13 -8.17 -0.66 4.22
CA LYS A 13 -8.25 0.78 4.40
C LYS A 13 -7.49 1.23 5.66
N SER A 14 -6.81 2.37 5.61
CA SER A 14 -6.06 2.88 6.76
C SER A 14 -7.00 3.37 7.88
N SER A 15 -6.62 3.17 9.15
CA SER A 15 -7.39 3.66 10.30
C SER A 15 -7.34 5.19 10.47
N TYR A 16 -6.37 5.85 9.83
CA TYR A 16 -6.24 7.31 9.81
C TYR A 16 -7.18 7.98 8.81
N SER A 17 -8.04 7.20 8.17
CA SER A 17 -8.82 7.65 7.03
C SER A 17 -10.28 8.01 7.35
N GLY A 18 -10.62 8.12 8.65
CA GLY A 18 -11.91 8.61 9.15
C GLY A 18 -11.93 10.10 9.53
N GLY A 19 -13.04 10.80 9.22
CA GLY A 19 -13.28 12.24 9.43
C GLY A 19 -13.69 12.98 8.15
N ASP A 20 -13.86 14.31 8.19
CA ASP A 20 -14.20 15.20 7.05
C ASP A 20 -13.20 15.14 5.87
N HIS A 21 -12.18 14.27 5.93
CA HIS A 21 -11.16 14.03 4.90
C HIS A 21 -10.87 12.53 4.67
N SER A 22 -11.95 11.77 4.44
CA SER A 22 -12.11 10.89 3.27
C SER A 22 -10.82 10.26 2.67
N GLU A 23 -10.40 9.11 3.21
CA GLU A 23 -9.94 7.90 2.51
C GLU A 23 -9.18 8.03 1.16
N CYS A 24 -7.84 8.03 1.15
CA CYS A 24 -7.02 8.17 -0.08
C CYS A 24 -6.13 6.96 -0.45
N VAL A 25 -5.95 5.97 0.42
CA VAL A 25 -5.04 4.85 0.14
C VAL A 25 -5.55 3.54 0.73
N GLU A 26 -5.47 2.48 -0.07
CA GLU A 26 -5.75 1.10 0.30
C GLU A 26 -4.53 0.21 0.01
N VAL A 27 -4.28 -0.77 0.89
CA VAL A 27 -3.14 -1.70 0.76
C VAL A 27 -3.59 -3.16 0.82
N ALA A 28 -3.01 -4.01 -0.02
CA ALA A 28 -3.20 -5.47 0.00
C ALA A 28 -1.86 -6.21 -0.11
N HIS A 29 -1.83 -7.48 0.32
CA HIS A 29 -0.69 -8.36 0.12
C HIS A 29 -0.71 -8.98 -1.27
N THR A 30 0.46 -9.38 -1.75
CA THR A 30 0.65 -10.02 -3.05
C THR A 30 1.42 -11.33 -2.92
N SER A 31 1.34 -12.18 -3.94
CA SER A 31 1.86 -13.56 -3.92
C SER A 31 3.37 -13.68 -3.74
N ASP A 32 4.12 -12.63 -4.05
CA ASP A 32 5.58 -12.56 -3.90
C ASP A 32 6.00 -11.94 -2.55
N ASN A 33 5.08 -11.84 -1.59
CA ASN A 33 5.22 -11.12 -0.33
C ASN A 33 5.37 -9.59 -0.49
N GLY A 34 5.10 -9.03 -1.67
CA GLY A 34 5.05 -7.60 -1.93
C GLY A 34 3.74 -6.96 -1.47
N ARG A 35 3.60 -5.65 -1.71
CA ARG A 35 2.41 -4.86 -1.37
C ARG A 35 1.81 -4.22 -2.62
N ALA A 36 0.49 -4.33 -2.75
CA ALA A 36 -0.31 -3.60 -3.72
C ALA A 36 -0.90 -2.37 -3.02
N VAL A 37 -0.72 -1.19 -3.62
CA VAL A 37 -1.23 0.08 -3.10
C VAL A 37 -2.04 0.77 -4.18
N ARG A 38 -3.23 1.27 -3.82
CA ARG A 38 -4.08 2.03 -4.74
C ARG A 38 -4.75 3.21 -4.05
N ASP A 39 -5.19 4.15 -4.87
CA ASP A 39 -6.01 5.27 -4.42
C ASP A 39 -7.47 4.81 -4.26
N SER A 40 -8.02 4.99 -3.05
CA SER A 40 -9.41 4.63 -2.74
C SER A 40 -10.43 5.51 -3.49
N LYS A 41 -10.05 6.72 -3.90
CA LYS A 41 -10.91 7.69 -4.59
C LYS A 41 -10.97 7.46 -6.08
N ASP A 42 -9.92 6.86 -6.65
CA ASP A 42 -9.83 6.61 -8.08
C ASP A 42 -9.13 5.28 -8.34
N THR A 43 -9.86 4.19 -8.08
CA THR A 43 -9.37 2.83 -8.30
C THR A 43 -9.12 2.53 -9.78
N ALA A 44 -9.67 3.33 -10.71
CA ALA A 44 -9.46 3.20 -12.14
C ALA A 44 -8.06 3.66 -12.58
N ARG A 45 -7.34 4.46 -11.77
CA ARG A 45 -5.94 4.84 -12.02
C ARG A 45 -4.96 3.67 -11.89
N GLY A 46 -5.41 2.54 -11.36
CA GLY A 46 -4.61 1.33 -11.25
C GLY A 46 -3.96 1.15 -9.88
N THR A 47 -3.18 0.06 -9.78
CA THR A 47 -2.54 -0.39 -8.55
C THR A 47 -1.03 -0.36 -8.73
N THR A 48 -0.34 0.24 -7.77
CA THR A 48 1.13 0.24 -7.70
C THR A 48 1.60 -0.95 -6.87
N TYR A 49 2.62 -1.66 -7.37
CA TYR A 49 3.16 -2.85 -6.72
C TYR A 49 4.56 -2.59 -6.18
N PHE A 50 4.81 -2.99 -4.94
CA PHE A 50 6.08 -2.84 -4.25
C PHE A 50 6.63 -4.21 -3.87
N ALA A 51 7.88 -4.48 -4.27
CA ALA A 51 8.59 -5.68 -3.84
C ALA A 51 8.80 -5.68 -2.31
N PRO A 52 8.96 -6.87 -1.68
CA PRO A 52 9.08 -6.99 -0.22
C PRO A 52 10.17 -6.11 0.39
N GLY A 53 11.36 -6.08 -0.23
CA GLY A 53 12.50 -5.31 0.26
C GLY A 53 12.28 -3.79 0.18
N ALA A 54 11.64 -3.31 -0.89
CA ALA A 54 11.32 -1.89 -1.04
C ALA A 54 10.29 -1.43 -0.01
N TRP A 55 9.25 -2.24 0.23
CA TRP A 55 8.26 -1.96 1.26
C TRP A 55 8.87 -1.94 2.66
N GLN A 56 9.73 -2.90 2.98
CA GLN A 56 10.41 -2.94 4.28
C GLN A 56 11.30 -1.71 4.48
N ALA A 57 12.09 -1.32 3.47
CA ALA A 57 12.93 -0.14 3.53
C ALA A 57 12.11 1.14 3.76
N PHE A 58 10.96 1.27 3.09
CA PHE A 58 10.02 2.38 3.29
C PHE A 58 9.54 2.48 4.75
N ILE A 59 9.07 1.37 5.33
CA ILE A 59 8.62 1.35 6.74
C ILE A 59 9.78 1.66 7.70
N THR A 60 10.97 1.10 7.47
CA THR A 60 12.14 1.41 8.27
C THR A 60 12.50 2.89 8.23
N TYR A 61 12.38 3.54 7.06
CA TYR A 61 12.60 4.97 6.93
C TYR A 61 11.58 5.77 7.75
N LEU A 62 10.28 5.46 7.62
CA LEU A 62 9.22 6.16 8.36
C LEU A 62 9.40 6.06 9.88
N ASN A 63 9.72 4.87 10.39
CA ASN A 63 9.94 4.65 11.83
C ASN A 63 11.17 5.40 12.36
N ARG A 64 12.14 5.74 11.50
CA ARG A 64 13.30 6.57 11.87
C ARG A 64 12.96 8.06 11.84
N SER A 65 12.03 8.48 10.97
CA SER A 65 11.59 9.88 10.88
C SER A 65 10.59 10.30 11.95
N GLU A 66 9.96 9.35 12.66
CA GLU A 66 9.11 9.62 13.83
C GLU A 66 9.89 9.67 15.16
N ALA A 67 11.23 9.67 15.11
CA ALA A 67 12.04 9.92 16.31
C ALA A 67 11.84 11.38 16.80
N PRO A 68 11.69 11.61 18.12
CA PRO A 68 11.34 12.91 18.70
C PRO A 68 12.37 14.02 18.47
#